data_AF-A0A4D7DB12-F1
#
_entry.id   AF-A0A4D7DB12-F1
#
_cell.length_a   1.000
_cell.length_b   1.000
_cell.length_c   1.000
_cell.angle_alpha   90.00
_cell.angle_beta   90.00
_cell.angle_gamma   90.00
#
_symmetry.space_group_name_H-M   'P 1'
#
loop_
_entity.id
_entity.type
_entity.pdbx_description
1 polymer ?
#
loop_
_entity_poly.entity_id
_entity_poly.type
_entity_poly.pdbx_seq_one_letter_code
_entity_poly.pdbx_strand_id
1 'polypeptide(L)'
;MDDVNCIINENGGTEWRRKADGKLHREDGPAVVSLSGKKKEWYRHGLKHREDGPAVEWSDGDSEWWFNGELHREDGPAIERADGTKEWYLYGEHHCEDGPAIKRSNGDKEWWLKRKRHREDGPAVERADGTKEWWIDGNLHCENGPAIINSDGWCYWYRNHERHREDGPAAYNHKNGRFQFWVNGEVPRSFEWQGIRHYVHEGDLIADFQNETGSQLISASESKLAKYYPNMGLKVYLILDEIEFSLITITFGNDPI
;
A
#
# COMPACT_ATOMS: atom_id res chain seq x y z
N MET A 1 21.54 -39.26 -21.07
CA MET A 1 20.62 -39.42 -19.92
C MET A 1 21.47 -39.45 -18.66
N ASP A 2 21.14 -38.61 -17.70
CA ASP A 2 21.80 -38.64 -16.40
C ASP A 2 21.41 -39.92 -15.66
N ASP A 3 22.41 -40.58 -15.09
CA ASP A 3 22.24 -41.83 -14.36
C ASP A 3 21.64 -41.55 -12.97
N VAL A 4 20.40 -42.01 -12.73
CA VAL A 4 19.65 -41.77 -11.49
C VAL A 4 19.38 -43.05 -10.71
N ASN A 5 19.35 -42.93 -9.37
CA ASN A 5 18.92 -43.97 -8.44
C ASN A 5 17.57 -43.60 -7.83
N CYS A 6 16.69 -44.58 -7.70
CA CYS A 6 15.44 -44.49 -6.95
C CYS A 6 15.67 -44.99 -5.51
N ILE A 7 15.32 -44.19 -4.51
CA ILE A 7 15.45 -44.53 -3.09
C ILE A 7 14.18 -44.16 -2.31
N ILE A 8 13.98 -44.82 -1.16
CA ILE A 8 12.97 -44.42 -0.19
C ILE A 8 13.60 -43.44 0.79
N ASN A 9 13.00 -42.27 0.95
CA ASN A 9 13.47 -41.25 1.89
C ASN A 9 12.99 -41.52 3.31
N GLU A 10 13.48 -40.73 4.27
CA GLU A 10 13.19 -40.87 5.71
C GLU A 10 11.69 -40.78 6.03
N ASN A 11 10.91 -40.13 5.18
CA ASN A 11 9.46 -39.97 5.33
C ASN A 11 8.66 -41.10 4.64
N GLY A 12 9.33 -42.14 4.14
CA GLY A 12 8.73 -43.26 3.40
C GLY A 12 8.30 -42.91 1.96
N GLY A 13 8.57 -41.69 1.50
CA GLY A 13 8.34 -41.29 0.12
C GLY A 13 9.43 -41.78 -0.82
N THR A 14 9.18 -41.74 -2.12
CA THR A 14 10.15 -42.11 -3.14
C THR A 14 10.86 -40.87 -3.66
N GLU A 15 12.19 -40.94 -3.81
CA GLU A 15 12.97 -39.88 -4.45
C GLU A 15 13.99 -40.42 -5.44
N TRP A 16 14.30 -39.61 -6.45
CA TRP A 16 15.26 -39.90 -7.51
C TRP A 16 16.45 -38.95 -7.42
N ARG A 17 17.65 -39.51 -7.33
CA ARG A 17 18.91 -38.77 -7.19
C ARG A 17 19.92 -39.17 -8.25
N ARG A 18 20.69 -38.22 -8.75
CA ARG A 18 21.83 -38.50 -9.65
C ARG A 18 22.89 -39.30 -8.91
N LYS A 19 23.44 -40.33 -9.56
CA LYS A 19 24.55 -41.12 -8.99
C LYS A 19 25.83 -40.30 -8.81
N ALA A 20 26.04 -39.29 -9.66
CA ALA A 20 27.27 -38.51 -9.68
C ALA A 20 27.48 -37.62 -8.45
N ASP A 21 26.40 -36.98 -7.96
CA ASP A 21 26.49 -35.98 -6.89
C ASP A 21 25.38 -36.10 -5.83
N GLY A 22 24.49 -37.09 -5.93
CA GLY A 22 23.40 -37.31 -4.97
C GLY A 22 22.30 -36.25 -5.02
N LYS A 23 22.30 -35.34 -5.99
CA LYS A 23 21.28 -34.29 -6.11
C LYS A 23 19.98 -34.85 -6.67
N LEU A 24 18.84 -34.32 -6.20
CA LEU A 24 17.52 -34.66 -6.73
C LEU A 24 17.44 -34.33 -8.23
N HIS A 25 17.02 -35.29 -9.04
CA HIS A 25 16.93 -35.12 -10.49
C HIS A 25 16.06 -36.22 -11.10
N ARG A 26 15.17 -35.85 -12.01
CA ARG A 26 14.45 -36.79 -12.88
C ARG A 26 13.87 -36.05 -14.09
N GLU A 27 14.15 -36.53 -15.30
CA GLU A 27 13.62 -35.93 -16.55
C GLU A 27 12.17 -36.36 -16.83
N ASP A 28 11.85 -37.65 -16.65
CA ASP A 28 10.56 -38.22 -17.06
C ASP A 28 9.49 -38.25 -15.95
N GLY A 29 9.61 -37.41 -14.92
CA GLY A 29 8.63 -37.39 -13.83
C GLY A 29 9.10 -36.71 -12.55
N PRO A 30 8.31 -36.78 -11.47
CA PRO A 30 8.67 -36.14 -10.21
C PRO A 30 9.90 -36.82 -9.61
N ALA A 31 10.87 -36.00 -9.19
CA ALA A 31 12.05 -36.46 -8.48
C ALA A 31 11.75 -36.73 -7.00
N VAL A 32 10.62 -36.29 -6.47
CA VAL A 32 10.11 -36.68 -5.14
C VAL A 32 8.61 -36.94 -5.22
N VAL A 33 8.16 -38.04 -4.62
CA VAL A 33 6.75 -38.37 -4.41
C VAL A 33 6.58 -38.73 -2.94
N SER A 34 5.68 -38.04 -2.24
CA SER A 34 5.40 -38.34 -0.84
C SER A 34 4.82 -39.74 -0.66
N LEU A 35 4.97 -40.35 0.53
CA LEU A 35 4.44 -41.68 0.84
C LEU A 35 2.95 -41.82 0.49
N SER A 36 2.16 -40.78 0.76
CA SER A 36 0.73 -40.75 0.48
C SER A 36 0.39 -40.47 -0.98
N GLY A 37 1.37 -40.13 -1.82
CA GLY A 37 1.19 -39.68 -3.20
C GLY A 37 0.57 -38.29 -3.33
N LYS A 38 0.28 -37.62 -2.20
CA LYS A 38 -0.42 -36.32 -2.17
C LYS A 38 0.43 -35.13 -2.58
N LYS A 39 1.76 -35.28 -2.62
CA LYS A 39 2.69 -34.23 -3.03
C LYS A 39 3.70 -34.80 -3.99
N LYS A 40 3.92 -34.10 -5.10
CA LYS A 40 4.91 -34.43 -6.12
C LYS A 40 5.80 -33.22 -6.37
N GLU A 41 7.10 -33.45 -6.52
CA GLU A 41 8.07 -32.38 -6.77
C GLU A 41 9.03 -32.79 -7.90
N TRP A 42 9.30 -31.86 -8.81
CA TRP A 42 10.21 -32.01 -9.93
C TRP A 42 11.49 -31.24 -9.67
N TYR A 43 12.61 -31.91 -9.92
CA TYR A 43 13.93 -31.35 -9.70
C TYR A 43 14.83 -31.65 -10.89
N ARG A 44 15.70 -30.69 -11.20
CA ARG A 44 16.80 -30.84 -12.16
C ARG A 44 18.09 -30.36 -11.50
N HIS A 45 19.04 -31.28 -11.34
CA HIS A 45 20.35 -31.00 -10.71
C HIS A 45 20.25 -30.39 -9.30
N GLY A 46 19.26 -30.83 -8.52
CA GLY A 46 19.01 -30.39 -7.15
C GLY A 46 18.16 -29.12 -7.00
N LEU A 47 17.75 -28.50 -8.11
CA LEU A 47 16.91 -27.30 -8.12
C LEU A 47 15.49 -27.67 -8.55
N LYS A 48 14.46 -27.11 -7.89
CA LYS A 48 13.07 -27.26 -8.36
C LYS A 48 12.97 -26.71 -9.78
N HIS A 49 12.49 -27.52 -10.71
CA HIS A 49 12.48 -27.16 -12.12
C HIS A 49 11.48 -28.03 -12.88
N ARG A 50 10.66 -27.40 -13.73
CA ARG A 50 9.85 -28.08 -14.75
C ARG A 50 9.47 -27.09 -15.86
N GLU A 51 9.59 -27.50 -17.12
CA GLU A 51 9.28 -26.65 -18.28
C GLU A 51 7.77 -26.65 -18.60
N ASP A 52 7.14 -27.82 -18.65
CA ASP A 52 5.76 -27.97 -19.13
C ASP A 52 4.69 -28.08 -18.01
N GLY A 53 4.96 -27.53 -16.83
CA GLY A 53 4.00 -27.61 -15.72
C GLY A 53 4.56 -27.21 -14.37
N PRO A 54 3.77 -27.35 -13.29
CA PRO A 54 4.21 -27.01 -11.96
C PRO A 54 5.32 -27.96 -11.49
N ALA A 55 6.36 -27.38 -10.89
CA ALA A 55 7.44 -28.14 -10.28
C ALA A 55 7.09 -28.65 -8.89
N VAL A 56 5.98 -28.17 -8.29
CA VAL A 56 5.37 -28.77 -7.11
C VAL A 56 3.87 -28.85 -7.29
N GLU A 57 3.31 -30.03 -7.03
CA GLU A 57 1.87 -30.30 -7.09
C GLU A 57 1.41 -30.93 -5.78
N TRP A 58 0.29 -30.45 -5.25
CA TRP A 58 -0.41 -31.06 -4.13
C TRP A 58 -1.80 -31.55 -4.55
N SER A 59 -2.29 -32.60 -3.90
CA SER A 59 -3.59 -33.21 -4.20
C SER A 59 -4.79 -32.34 -3.81
N ASP A 60 -4.60 -31.33 -2.97
CA ASP A 60 -5.62 -30.35 -2.58
C ASP A 60 -5.84 -29.28 -3.66
N GLY A 61 -4.98 -29.22 -4.67
CA GLY A 61 -5.05 -28.26 -5.76
C GLY A 61 -3.97 -27.18 -5.72
N ASP A 62 -3.14 -27.13 -4.66
CA ASP A 62 -1.98 -26.24 -4.65
C ASP A 62 -0.99 -26.63 -5.76
N SER A 63 -0.40 -25.63 -6.40
CA SER A 63 0.59 -25.80 -7.47
C SER A 63 1.60 -24.65 -7.45
N GLU A 64 2.88 -24.98 -7.66
CA GLU A 64 3.95 -24.00 -7.78
C GLU A 64 4.82 -24.29 -9.02
N TRP A 65 5.07 -23.26 -9.83
CA TRP A 65 5.92 -23.30 -11.01
C TRP A 65 7.30 -22.76 -10.65
N TRP A 66 8.30 -23.60 -10.84
CA TRP A 66 9.69 -23.26 -10.56
C TRP A 66 10.53 -23.53 -11.80
N PHE A 67 11.44 -22.61 -12.10
CA PHE A 67 12.44 -22.76 -13.14
C PHE A 67 13.82 -22.50 -12.52
N ASN A 68 14.70 -23.50 -12.56
CA ASN A 68 16.06 -23.42 -12.02
C ASN A 68 16.14 -22.93 -10.56
N GLY A 69 15.18 -23.35 -9.73
CA GLY A 69 15.16 -23.02 -8.30
C GLY A 69 14.53 -21.67 -7.96
N GLU A 70 13.99 -20.95 -8.95
CA GLU A 70 13.25 -19.71 -8.75
C GLU A 70 11.78 -19.89 -9.13
N LEU A 71 10.86 -19.26 -8.39
CA LEU A 71 9.45 -19.17 -8.80
C LEU A 71 9.38 -18.39 -10.12
N HIS A 72 8.79 -19.00 -11.14
CA HIS A 72 8.81 -18.44 -12.48
C HIS A 72 7.68 -19.03 -13.33
N ARG A 73 6.89 -18.16 -13.95
CA ARG A 73 5.94 -18.54 -15.02
C ARG A 73 5.62 -17.31 -15.88
N GLU A 74 5.72 -17.45 -17.20
CA GLU A 74 5.46 -16.34 -18.14
C GLU A 74 3.95 -16.13 -18.37
N ASP A 75 3.20 -17.21 -18.63
CA ASP A 75 1.79 -17.13 -19.05
C ASP A 75 0.76 -17.31 -17.91
N GLY A 76 1.15 -17.07 -16.66
CA GLY A 76 0.23 -17.27 -15.53
C GLY A 76 0.88 -17.14 -14.16
N PRO A 77 0.12 -17.41 -13.09
CA PRO A 77 0.64 -17.36 -11.73
C PRO A 77 1.66 -18.49 -11.50
N ALA A 78 2.78 -18.15 -10.88
CA ALA A 78 3.78 -19.13 -10.46
C ALA A 78 3.38 -19.85 -9.16
N ILE A 79 2.39 -19.34 -8.42
CA ILE A 79 1.75 -20.02 -7.29
C ILE A 79 0.23 -19.98 -7.50
N GLU A 80 -0.41 -21.14 -7.44
CA GLU A 80 -1.86 -21.28 -7.34
C GLU A 80 -2.18 -22.08 -6.08
N ARG A 81 -3.01 -21.51 -5.21
CA ARG A 81 -3.46 -22.15 -3.98
C ARG A 81 -4.92 -22.61 -4.14
N ALA A 82 -5.27 -23.70 -3.47
CA ALA A 82 -6.61 -24.27 -3.45
C ALA A 82 -7.68 -23.31 -2.90
N ASP A 83 -7.28 -22.35 -2.05
CA ASP A 83 -8.17 -21.30 -1.54
C ASP A 83 -8.51 -20.22 -2.58
N GLY A 84 -7.91 -20.28 -3.77
CA GLY A 84 -8.07 -19.31 -4.85
C GLY A 84 -7.00 -18.21 -4.88
N THR A 85 -6.04 -18.22 -3.96
CA THR A 85 -4.90 -17.31 -3.99
C THR A 85 -4.01 -17.60 -5.19
N LYS A 86 -3.59 -16.55 -5.89
CA LYS A 86 -2.72 -16.60 -7.06
C LYS A 86 -1.61 -15.57 -6.93
N GLU A 87 -0.38 -15.98 -7.22
CA GLU A 87 0.78 -15.09 -7.19
C GLU A 87 1.62 -15.29 -8.46
N TRP A 88 1.95 -14.20 -9.13
CA TRP A 88 2.74 -14.17 -10.35
C TRP A 88 4.18 -13.82 -10.00
N TYR A 89 5.11 -14.63 -10.50
CA TYR A 89 6.54 -14.44 -10.30
C TYR A 89 7.29 -14.64 -11.61
N LEU A 90 8.30 -13.81 -11.82
CA LEU A 90 9.28 -13.95 -12.88
C LEU A 90 10.68 -13.83 -12.28
N TYR A 91 11.49 -14.89 -12.40
CA TYR A 91 12.84 -14.97 -11.81
C TYR A 91 12.84 -14.71 -10.28
N GLY A 92 11.93 -15.38 -9.57
CA GLY A 92 11.83 -15.34 -8.11
C GLY A 92 11.12 -14.11 -7.55
N GLU A 93 10.59 -13.23 -8.39
CA GLU A 93 10.10 -11.91 -7.94
C GLU A 93 8.72 -11.58 -8.49
N HIS A 94 7.90 -10.88 -7.69
CA HIS A 94 6.56 -10.50 -8.10
C HIS A 94 6.55 -9.65 -9.37
N HIS A 95 5.76 -10.09 -10.35
CA HIS A 95 5.67 -9.46 -11.66
C HIS A 95 4.37 -9.82 -12.38
N CYS A 96 3.61 -8.81 -12.83
CA CYS A 96 2.52 -8.98 -13.80
C CYS A 96 2.27 -7.65 -14.54
N GLU A 97 2.19 -7.69 -15.87
CA GLU A 97 1.94 -6.49 -16.70
C GLU A 97 0.44 -6.24 -16.93
N ASP A 98 -0.37 -7.29 -17.02
CA ASP A 98 -1.79 -7.22 -17.38
C ASP A 98 -2.75 -7.21 -16.17
N GLY A 99 -2.23 -7.22 -14.95
CA GLY A 99 -3.05 -7.42 -13.76
C GLY A 99 -2.30 -7.40 -12.44
N PRO A 100 -2.97 -7.78 -11.34
CA PRO A 100 -2.31 -7.87 -10.04
C PRO A 100 -1.33 -9.05 -10.05
N ALA A 101 -0.12 -8.82 -9.53
CA ALA A 101 0.86 -9.88 -9.31
C ALA A 101 0.53 -10.73 -8.06
N ILE A 102 -0.38 -10.26 -7.21
CA ILE A 102 -0.90 -11.02 -6.07
C ILE A 102 -2.41 -10.85 -6.04
N LYS A 103 -3.14 -11.96 -5.99
CA LYS A 103 -4.59 -11.99 -5.77
C LYS A 103 -4.87 -13.00 -4.67
N ARG A 104 -5.32 -12.53 -3.50
CA ARG A 104 -5.62 -13.39 -2.35
C ARG A 104 -7.09 -13.82 -2.35
N SER A 105 -7.35 -14.94 -1.69
CA SER A 105 -8.70 -15.50 -1.52
C SER A 105 -9.68 -14.57 -0.78
N ASN A 106 -9.16 -13.73 0.12
CA ASN A 106 -9.95 -12.71 0.83
C ASN A 106 -10.37 -11.51 -0.05
N GLY A 107 -9.85 -11.41 -1.28
CA GLY A 107 -10.13 -10.31 -2.21
C GLY A 107 -9.02 -9.27 -2.31
N ASP A 108 -7.96 -9.35 -1.50
CA ASP A 108 -6.81 -8.45 -1.60
C ASP A 108 -6.10 -8.62 -2.95
N LYS A 109 -5.65 -7.51 -3.52
CA LYS A 109 -4.90 -7.46 -4.77
C LYS A 109 -3.71 -6.52 -4.66
N GLU A 110 -2.59 -6.93 -5.20
CA GLU A 110 -1.38 -6.10 -5.26
C GLU A 110 -0.77 -6.15 -6.67
N TRP A 111 -0.43 -4.99 -7.20
CA TRP A 111 0.18 -4.83 -8.52
C TRP A 111 1.67 -4.57 -8.36
N TRP A 112 2.47 -5.40 -9.01
CA TRP A 112 3.93 -5.36 -8.96
C TRP A 112 4.49 -5.44 -10.36
N LEU A 113 5.37 -4.50 -10.70
CA LEU A 113 6.12 -4.46 -11.94
C LEU A 113 7.60 -4.30 -11.63
N LYS A 114 8.45 -5.14 -12.24
CA LYS A 114 9.92 -5.12 -12.02
C LYS A 114 10.29 -5.06 -10.53
N ARG A 115 9.66 -5.93 -9.70
CA ARG A 115 9.91 -6.04 -8.25
C ARG A 115 9.43 -4.85 -7.41
N LYS A 116 8.72 -3.89 -8.00
CA LYS A 116 8.23 -2.69 -7.33
C LYS A 116 6.71 -2.62 -7.41
N ARG A 117 6.05 -2.16 -6.34
CA ARG A 117 4.63 -1.83 -6.39
C ARG A 117 4.40 -0.70 -7.40
N HIS A 118 3.56 -0.94 -8.39
CA HIS A 118 3.37 -0.04 -9.50
C HIS A 118 2.01 -0.29 -10.17
N ARG A 119 1.23 0.78 -10.40
CA ARG A 119 0.04 0.78 -11.27
C ARG A 119 -0.30 2.20 -11.72
N GLU A 120 -0.38 2.43 -13.03
CA GLU A 120 -0.68 3.76 -13.60
C GLU A 120 -2.16 4.15 -13.47
N ASP A 121 -3.06 3.23 -13.76
CA ASP A 121 -4.51 3.51 -13.87
C ASP A 121 -5.33 3.11 -12.63
N GLY A 122 -4.74 3.19 -11.43
CA GLY A 122 -5.47 2.87 -10.19
C GLY A 122 -4.57 2.56 -9.00
N PRO A 123 -5.17 2.09 -7.88
CA PRO A 123 -4.39 1.71 -6.71
C PRO A 123 -3.57 0.45 -6.99
N ALA A 124 -2.29 0.47 -6.65
CA ALA A 124 -1.43 -0.70 -6.71
C ALA A 124 -1.63 -1.66 -5.54
N VAL A 125 -2.38 -1.26 -4.51
CA VAL A 125 -2.86 -2.14 -3.43
C VAL A 125 -4.36 -1.91 -3.25
N GLU A 126 -5.15 -2.97 -3.34
CA GLU A 126 -6.57 -2.98 -2.99
C GLU A 126 -6.77 -4.04 -1.91
N ARG A 127 -7.20 -3.64 -0.72
CA ARG A 127 -7.50 -4.56 0.38
C ARG A 127 -9.00 -4.80 0.49
N ALA A 128 -9.37 -5.98 0.98
CA ALA A 128 -10.74 -6.41 1.19
C ALA A 128 -11.50 -5.55 2.22
N ASP A 129 -10.78 -4.92 3.15
CA ASP A 129 -11.35 -3.96 4.11
C ASP A 129 -11.74 -2.62 3.47
N GLY A 130 -11.39 -2.40 2.19
CA GLY A 130 -11.63 -1.16 1.45
C GLY A 130 -10.43 -0.22 1.40
N THR A 131 -9.30 -0.57 2.04
CA THR A 131 -8.08 0.21 1.97
C THR A 131 -7.48 0.15 0.56
N LYS A 132 -7.03 1.31 0.06
CA LYS A 132 -6.42 1.47 -1.26
C LYS A 132 -5.14 2.28 -1.16
N GLU A 133 -4.10 1.84 -1.85
CA GLU A 133 -2.82 2.55 -1.91
C GLU A 133 -2.38 2.68 -3.38
N TRP A 134 -1.99 3.88 -3.79
CA TRP A 134 -1.49 4.17 -5.13
C TRP A 134 0.03 4.24 -5.11
N TRP A 135 0.66 3.46 -5.98
CA TRP A 135 2.10 3.34 -6.07
C TRP A 135 2.55 3.42 -7.52
N ILE A 136 3.62 4.18 -7.79
CA ILE A 136 4.33 4.23 -9.06
C ILE A 136 5.81 3.98 -8.79
N ASP A 137 6.39 2.97 -9.44
CA ASP A 137 7.81 2.61 -9.32
C ASP A 137 8.31 2.48 -7.88
N GLY A 138 7.49 1.85 -7.03
CA GLY A 138 7.80 1.60 -5.62
C GLY A 138 7.54 2.78 -4.70
N ASN A 139 6.90 3.83 -5.19
CA ASN A 139 6.70 5.07 -4.47
C ASN A 139 5.22 5.43 -4.35
N LEU A 140 4.77 5.80 -3.14
CA LEU A 140 3.42 6.32 -2.93
C LEU A 140 3.19 7.57 -3.77
N HIS A 141 2.21 7.52 -4.68
CA HIS A 141 1.97 8.59 -5.64
C HIS A 141 0.54 8.56 -6.17
N CYS A 142 -0.10 9.72 -6.23
CA CYS A 142 -1.37 9.94 -6.93
C CYS A 142 -1.43 11.41 -7.35
N GLU A 143 -1.50 11.70 -8.66
CA GLU A 143 -1.48 13.09 -9.17
C GLU A 143 -2.74 13.88 -8.78
N ASN A 144 -3.89 13.19 -8.68
CA ASN A 144 -5.20 13.82 -8.59
C ASN A 144 -5.93 13.53 -7.27
N GLY A 145 -5.23 13.04 -6.24
CA GLY A 145 -5.88 12.59 -5.02
C GLY A 145 -4.93 12.10 -3.93
N PRO A 146 -5.48 11.52 -2.85
CA PRO A 146 -4.66 10.89 -1.83
C PRO A 146 -3.95 9.66 -2.40
N ALA A 147 -2.71 9.42 -1.97
CA ALA A 147 -1.98 8.21 -2.32
C ALA A 147 -2.38 7.01 -1.44
N ILE A 148 -3.07 7.24 -0.32
CA ILE A 148 -3.64 6.19 0.53
C ILE A 148 -5.05 6.58 0.95
N ILE A 149 -5.98 5.64 0.87
CA ILE A 149 -7.33 5.74 1.44
C ILE A 149 -7.54 4.51 2.32
N ASN A 150 -7.74 4.72 3.62
CA ASN A 150 -7.99 3.66 4.58
C ASN A 150 -9.49 3.40 4.75
N SER A 151 -9.80 2.17 5.16
CA SER A 151 -11.15 1.73 5.53
C SER A 151 -11.75 2.51 6.72
N ASP A 152 -10.93 3.06 7.61
CA ASP A 152 -11.31 3.88 8.77
C ASP A 152 -11.69 5.33 8.42
N GLY A 153 -11.62 5.69 7.14
CA GLY A 153 -11.99 7.00 6.63
C GLY A 153 -10.82 7.94 6.36
N TRP A 154 -9.59 7.60 6.77
CA TRP A 154 -8.44 8.45 6.54
C TRP A 154 -7.95 8.40 5.09
N CYS A 155 -7.64 9.56 4.55
CA CYS A 155 -6.99 9.77 3.27
C CYS A 155 -5.64 10.45 3.54
N TYR A 156 -4.57 10.04 2.85
CA TYR A 156 -3.23 10.60 3.01
C TYR A 156 -2.64 11.02 1.66
N TRP A 157 -2.04 12.21 1.63
CA TRP A 157 -1.36 12.77 0.46
C TRP A 157 0.15 12.68 0.65
N TYR A 158 0.85 12.38 -0.44
CA TYR A 158 2.30 12.19 -0.44
C TYR A 158 2.93 12.96 -1.59
N ARG A 159 4.15 13.45 -1.37
CA ARG A 159 5.04 14.01 -2.39
C ARG A 159 6.47 13.60 -2.04
N ASN A 160 7.23 13.12 -3.02
CA ASN A 160 8.62 12.68 -2.80
C ASN A 160 8.77 11.69 -1.62
N HIS A 161 7.82 10.76 -1.46
CA HIS A 161 7.77 9.75 -0.38
C HIS A 161 7.45 10.28 1.01
N GLU A 162 7.30 11.59 1.18
CA GLU A 162 6.89 12.19 2.45
C GLU A 162 5.43 12.59 2.41
N ARG A 163 4.75 12.50 3.56
CA ARG A 163 3.38 13.01 3.69
C ARG A 163 3.39 14.52 3.48
N HIS A 164 2.71 14.96 2.44
CA HIS A 164 2.74 16.35 2.02
C HIS A 164 1.54 16.70 1.15
N ARG A 165 1.09 17.96 1.24
CA ARG A 165 0.11 18.55 0.32
C ARG A 165 0.30 20.08 0.29
N GLU A 166 0.52 20.66 -0.89
CA GLU A 166 0.73 22.12 -1.04
C GLU A 166 -0.54 22.92 -0.68
N ASP A 167 -1.71 22.39 -1.04
CA ASP A 167 -2.98 23.12 -0.97
C ASP A 167 -3.92 22.65 0.16
N GLY A 168 -3.43 21.98 1.20
CA GLY A 168 -4.30 21.50 2.28
C GLY A 168 -3.65 20.52 3.26
N PRO A 169 -4.44 19.85 4.11
CA PRO A 169 -3.91 18.87 5.05
C PRO A 169 -3.41 17.64 4.30
N ALA A 170 -2.24 17.12 4.72
CA ALA A 170 -1.66 15.90 4.18
C ALA A 170 -2.33 14.62 4.71
N ALA A 171 -3.22 14.74 5.70
CA ALA A 171 -4.17 13.69 6.08
C ALA A 171 -5.57 14.25 6.36
N TYR A 172 -6.62 13.56 5.94
CA TYR A 172 -8.02 13.96 6.14
C TYR A 172 -8.91 12.73 6.34
N ASN A 173 -9.77 12.74 7.35
CA ASN A 173 -10.74 11.69 7.62
C ASN A 173 -12.12 12.13 7.14
N HIS A 174 -12.64 11.50 6.09
CA HIS A 174 -13.93 11.89 5.50
C HIS A 174 -15.15 11.43 6.32
N LYS A 175 -14.98 10.52 7.28
CA LYS A 175 -16.08 10.02 8.13
C LYS A 175 -16.37 10.94 9.31
N ASN A 176 -15.34 11.59 9.87
CA ASN A 176 -15.48 12.45 11.05
C ASN A 176 -14.94 13.88 10.86
N GLY A 177 -14.43 14.21 9.67
CA GLY A 177 -13.95 15.54 9.33
C GLY A 177 -12.59 15.92 9.93
N ARG A 178 -11.89 15.01 10.64
CA ARG A 178 -10.57 15.29 11.22
C ARG A 178 -9.52 15.48 10.13
N PHE A 179 -8.51 16.30 10.37
CA PHE A 179 -7.40 16.51 9.43
C PHE A 179 -6.07 16.74 10.15
N GLN A 180 -4.95 16.54 9.44
CA GLN A 180 -3.59 16.77 9.93
C GLN A 180 -2.72 17.42 8.84
N PHE A 181 -1.99 18.46 9.22
CA PHE A 181 -0.93 19.04 8.40
C PHE A 181 0.40 18.37 8.71
N TRP A 182 1.28 18.31 7.71
CA TRP A 182 2.59 17.69 7.79
C TRP A 182 3.62 18.62 7.16
N VAL A 183 4.80 18.74 7.78
CA VAL A 183 5.95 19.49 7.25
C VAL A 183 7.17 18.58 7.35
N ASN A 184 7.87 18.35 6.23
CA ASN A 184 9.05 17.48 6.15
C ASN A 184 8.85 16.08 6.78
N GLY A 185 7.70 15.46 6.51
CA GLY A 185 7.44 14.10 6.99
C GLY A 185 7.18 13.95 8.50
N GLU A 186 6.99 15.04 9.25
CA GLU A 186 6.58 15.00 10.66
C GLU A 186 5.22 15.69 10.90
N VAL A 187 4.43 15.15 11.86
CA VAL A 187 3.33 15.93 12.45
C VAL A 187 4.01 17.00 13.29
N PRO A 188 3.72 18.29 13.07
CA PRO A 188 4.15 19.32 14.00
C PRO A 188 3.62 18.95 15.40
N ARG A 189 4.51 18.56 16.33
CA ARG A 189 4.12 18.08 17.69
C ARG A 189 3.37 19.14 18.51
N SER A 190 3.38 20.36 18.03
CA SER A 190 2.63 21.49 18.52
C SER A 190 2.59 22.51 17.39
N PHE A 191 1.47 22.65 16.70
CA PHE A 191 1.03 24.02 16.43
C PHE A 191 0.31 24.47 17.71
N GLU A 192 1.08 24.72 18.77
CA GLU A 192 0.75 25.88 19.57
C GLU A 192 0.78 27.02 18.55
N TRP A 193 -0.36 27.68 18.33
CA TRP A 193 -0.34 28.99 17.71
C TRP A 193 0.46 29.92 18.65
N GLN A 194 1.80 29.86 18.65
CA GLN A 194 2.69 30.71 19.45
C GLN A 194 2.70 32.17 18.98
N GLY A 195 1.75 32.56 18.11
CA GLY A 195 1.66 33.90 17.53
C GLY A 195 0.33 34.61 17.76
N ILE A 196 -0.68 33.97 18.37
CA ILE A 196 -1.94 34.67 18.66
C ILE A 196 -1.75 35.42 19.96
N ARG A 197 -1.50 36.73 19.86
CA ARG A 197 -1.64 37.65 20.99
C ARG A 197 -3.04 38.24 20.94
N HIS A 198 -3.79 38.04 22.02
CA HIS A 198 -5.07 38.69 22.24
C HIS A 198 -4.84 39.99 23.02
N TYR A 199 -5.47 41.07 22.59
CA TYR A 199 -5.55 42.29 23.37
C TYR A 199 -6.92 42.93 23.21
N VAL A 200 -7.34 43.63 24.26
CA VAL A 200 -8.57 44.42 24.28
C VAL A 200 -8.19 45.87 23.97
N HIS A 201 -8.79 46.44 22.92
CA HIS A 201 -8.64 47.85 22.58
C HIS A 201 -10.04 48.46 22.41
N GLU A 202 -10.34 49.51 23.19
CA GLU A 202 -11.62 50.24 23.14
C GLU A 202 -12.88 49.39 23.35
N GLY A 203 -12.77 48.23 23.99
CA GLY A 203 -13.90 47.33 24.27
C GLY A 203 -14.06 46.18 23.28
N ASP A 204 -13.29 46.19 22.18
CA ASP A 204 -13.28 45.12 21.19
C ASP A 204 -12.10 44.15 21.42
N LEU A 205 -12.37 42.85 21.26
CA LEU A 205 -11.32 41.82 21.22
C LEU A 205 -10.66 41.83 19.84
N ILE A 206 -9.34 42.06 19.83
CA ILE A 206 -8.52 42.07 18.62
C ILE A 206 -7.49 40.94 18.70
N ALA A 207 -7.47 40.08 17.68
CA ALA A 207 -6.43 39.08 17.50
C ALA A 207 -5.39 39.61 16.49
N ASP A 208 -4.11 39.59 16.88
CA ASP A 208 -3.00 39.81 15.96
C ASP A 208 -2.41 38.48 15.54
N PHE A 209 -2.37 38.27 14.23
CA PHE A 209 -1.73 37.12 13.60
C PHE A 209 -0.38 37.56 13.05
N GLN A 210 0.70 37.09 13.68
CA GLN A 210 2.03 37.17 13.07
C GLN A 210 2.18 36.05 12.03
N ASN A 211 2.24 36.43 10.75
CA ASN A 211 2.73 35.55 9.69
C ASN A 211 4.06 36.09 9.14
N GLU A 212 4.72 35.31 8.28
CA GLU A 212 6.03 35.66 7.71
C GLU A 212 6.04 36.96 6.88
N THR A 213 4.87 37.51 6.54
CA THR A 213 4.72 38.71 5.71
C THR A 213 4.16 39.94 6.47
N GLY A 214 3.86 39.81 7.76
CA GLY A 214 3.44 40.92 8.64
C GLY A 214 2.26 40.57 9.56
N SER A 215 1.94 41.49 10.47
CA SER A 215 0.81 41.41 11.40
C SER A 215 -0.51 41.75 10.70
N GLN A 216 -1.56 40.93 10.88
CA GLN A 216 -2.92 41.24 10.43
C GLN A 216 -3.89 41.20 11.62
N LEU A 217 -4.60 42.33 11.85
CA LEU A 217 -5.54 42.50 12.97
C LEU A 217 -6.97 42.11 12.56
N ILE A 218 -7.66 41.36 13.42
CA ILE A 218 -9.06 40.94 13.21
C ILE A 218 -9.88 41.17 14.48
N SER A 219 -11.07 41.80 14.35
CA SER A 219 -12.04 42.03 15.43
C SER A 219 -13.09 40.91 15.55
N ALA A 220 -13.60 40.69 16.76
CA ALA A 220 -14.38 39.51 17.17
C ALA A 220 -15.90 39.51 16.88
N SER A 221 -16.46 40.55 16.24
CA SER A 221 -17.92 40.66 16.00
C SER A 221 -18.40 39.98 14.72
N GLU A 222 -17.51 39.35 13.94
CA GLU A 222 -17.83 38.79 12.63
C GLU A 222 -17.08 37.48 12.39
N SER A 223 -17.78 36.50 11.82
CA SER A 223 -17.12 35.35 11.19
C SER A 223 -16.27 35.85 10.02
N LYS A 224 -14.94 35.67 10.09
CA LYS A 224 -14.05 36.10 9.00
C LYS A 224 -13.42 34.93 8.30
N LEU A 225 -13.45 35.02 6.98
CA LEU A 225 -12.73 34.14 6.06
C LEU A 225 -11.24 34.27 6.34
N ALA A 226 -10.68 33.29 7.02
CA ALA A 226 -9.27 33.24 7.37
C ALA A 226 -8.41 32.77 6.19
N LYS A 227 -8.95 31.89 5.35
CA LYS A 227 -8.28 31.45 4.13
C LYS A 227 -9.27 30.92 3.10
N TYR A 228 -9.04 31.27 1.84
CA TYR A 228 -9.80 30.75 0.70
C TYR A 228 -8.89 29.95 -0.22
N TYR A 229 -9.35 28.76 -0.62
CA TYR A 229 -8.69 27.91 -1.59
C TYR A 229 -9.54 27.88 -2.87
N PRO A 230 -9.30 28.80 -3.83
CA PRO A 230 -10.17 29.03 -4.99
C PRO A 230 -10.34 27.81 -5.89
N ASN A 231 -9.30 27.00 -6.06
CA ASN A 231 -9.34 25.78 -6.88
C ASN A 231 -10.24 24.68 -6.29
N MET A 232 -10.69 24.85 -5.04
CA MET A 232 -11.51 23.87 -4.30
C MET A 232 -12.87 24.42 -3.86
N GLY A 233 -13.16 25.70 -4.09
CA GLY A 233 -14.34 26.36 -3.51
C GLY A 233 -14.36 26.36 -1.98
N LEU A 234 -13.21 26.19 -1.32
CA LEU A 234 -13.11 25.95 0.12
C LEU A 234 -12.78 27.25 0.87
N LYS A 235 -13.66 27.63 1.79
CA LYS A 235 -13.50 28.78 2.69
C LYS A 235 -13.30 28.29 4.12
N VAL A 236 -12.24 28.75 4.77
CA VAL A 236 -11.91 28.49 6.18
C VAL A 236 -12.29 29.71 6.98
N TYR A 237 -13.20 29.55 7.94
CA TYR A 237 -13.63 30.64 8.82
C TYR A 237 -13.08 30.47 10.22
N LEU A 238 -12.80 31.60 10.86
CA LEU A 238 -12.61 31.68 12.30
C LEU A 238 -13.91 32.18 12.92
N ILE A 239 -14.41 31.42 13.90
CA ILE A 239 -15.53 31.81 14.76
C ILE A 239 -14.96 31.88 16.17
N LEU A 240 -14.99 33.09 16.75
CA LEU A 240 -14.57 33.36 18.13
C LEU A 240 -15.80 33.30 19.03
N ASP A 241 -15.71 32.62 20.17
CA ASP A 241 -16.76 32.67 21.20
C ASP A 241 -16.63 33.99 21.97
N GLU A 242 -17.71 34.77 22.02
CA GLU A 242 -17.78 35.96 22.87
C GLU A 242 -17.70 35.61 24.37
N ILE A 243 -17.95 34.35 24.75
CA ILE A 243 -18.09 33.95 26.15
C ILE A 243 -16.81 33.32 26.74
N GLU A 244 -16.09 32.49 25.98
CA GLU A 244 -14.95 31.70 26.50
C GLU A 244 -13.58 32.00 25.86
N PHE A 245 -13.49 32.95 24.92
CA PHE A 245 -12.21 33.34 24.28
C PHE A 245 -11.42 32.13 23.73
N SER A 246 -12.11 31.15 23.15
CA SER A 246 -11.52 29.94 22.59
C SER A 246 -11.83 29.79 21.10
N LEU A 247 -10.92 29.15 20.36
CA LEU A 247 -11.11 28.78 18.95
C LEU A 247 -12.17 27.67 18.89
N ILE A 248 -13.42 28.02 18.59
CA ILE A 248 -14.54 27.07 18.70
C ILE A 248 -14.53 26.06 17.56
N THR A 249 -14.44 26.51 16.30
CA THR A 249 -14.70 25.65 15.15
C THR A 249 -14.08 26.19 13.87
N ILE A 250 -13.48 25.29 13.09
CA ILE A 250 -13.16 25.52 11.67
C ILE A 250 -14.34 24.98 10.87
N THR A 251 -15.16 25.86 10.32
CA THR A 251 -16.27 25.48 9.43
C THR A 251 -15.83 25.53 7.97
N PHE A 252 -16.36 24.60 7.16
CA PHE A 252 -16.13 24.55 5.72
C PHE A 252 -17.48 24.69 5.01
N GLY A 253 -17.65 25.70 4.16
CA GLY A 253 -18.89 25.93 3.39
C GLY A 253 -19.09 27.37 2.91
N ASN A 254 -20.30 27.69 2.44
CA ASN A 254 -20.72 29.06 2.13
C ASN A 254 -20.63 29.96 3.38
N ASP A 255 -20.66 31.29 3.17
CA ASP A 255 -20.57 32.31 4.22
C ASP A 255 -21.44 31.90 5.43
N PRO A 256 -20.84 31.68 6.62
CA PRO A 256 -21.60 31.30 7.81
C PRO A 256 -22.58 32.43 8.14
N ILE A 257 -23.85 32.06 8.35
CA ILE A 257 -24.92 32.96 8.80
C ILE A 257 -24.66 33.40 10.22
#